data_AF-A0A353NA20-F1
#
_entry.id   AF-A0A353NA20-F1
#
_cell.length_a   1.000
_cell.length_b   1.000
_cell.length_c   1.000
_cell.angle_alpha   90.00
_cell.angle_beta   90.00
_cell.angle_gamma   90.00
#
_symmetry.space_group_name_H-M   'P 1'
#
loop_
_entity.id
_entity.type
_entity.pdbx_description
1 polymer ?
#
loop_
_entity_poly.entity_id
_entity_poly.type
_entity_poly.pdbx_seq_one_letter_code
_entity_poly.pdbx_strand_id
1 'polypeptide(L)'
;MGKKVTIDGNTAAAHVAYAFSDVAAIYPITPSSPMAEVMDEWSAHGQKNLFGQTVRIAELQSEGGAAGAVHGSLAAGAFTTTFTASQGLLLMIPNMY
;
A
#
# COMPACT_ATOMS: atom_id res chain seq x y z
N MET A 1 6.00 24.45 11.82
CA MET A 1 4.60 24.63 11.38
C MET A 1 4.29 23.52 10.39
N GLY A 2 3.19 22.77 10.54
CA GLY A 2 2.85 21.66 9.63
C GLY A 2 2.51 22.17 8.22
N LYS A 3 2.80 21.36 7.19
CA LYS A 3 2.45 21.67 5.79
C LYS A 3 0.94 21.53 5.60
N LYS A 4 0.28 22.58 5.12
CA LYS A 4 -1.13 22.53 4.71
C LYS A 4 -1.20 22.27 3.21
N VAL A 5 -2.01 21.30 2.80
CA VAL A 5 -2.22 20.91 1.41
C VAL A 5 -3.70 20.60 1.19
N THR A 6 -4.20 20.79 -0.03
CA THR A 6 -5.54 20.36 -0.44
C THR A 6 -5.38 19.04 -1.21
N ILE A 7 -5.83 17.95 -0.61
CA ILE A 7 -5.75 16.58 -1.16
C ILE A 7 -7.01 15.81 -0.78
N ASP A 8 -7.30 14.73 -1.50
CA ASP A 8 -8.39 13.81 -1.14
C ASP A 8 -7.99 12.82 -0.03
N GLY A 9 -8.95 12.01 0.43
CA GLY A 9 -8.74 11.02 1.47
C GLY A 9 -7.79 9.90 1.07
N ASN A 10 -7.82 9.46 -0.20
CA ASN A 10 -6.94 8.40 -0.70
C ASN A 10 -5.48 8.86 -0.69
N THR A 11 -5.20 10.05 -1.20
CA THR A 11 -3.86 10.66 -1.20
C THR A 11 -3.37 10.89 0.23
N ALA A 12 -4.26 11.32 1.14
CA ALA A 12 -3.92 11.49 2.55
C ALA A 12 -3.56 10.16 3.25
N ALA A 13 -4.31 9.10 2.97
CA ALA A 13 -4.03 7.76 3.49
C ALA A 13 -2.73 7.19 2.91
N ALA A 14 -2.55 7.30 1.59
CA ALA A 14 -1.34 6.89 0.89
C ALA A 14 -0.10 7.62 1.44
N HIS A 15 -0.20 8.92 1.73
CA HIS A 15 0.93 9.72 2.25
C HIS A 15 1.50 9.12 3.54
N VAL A 16 0.63 8.72 4.47
CA VAL A 16 1.06 8.08 5.72
C VAL A 16 1.53 6.65 5.45
N ALA A 17 0.78 5.87 4.67
CA ALA A 17 1.16 4.50 4.36
C ALA A 17 2.54 4.40 3.69
N TYR A 18 2.84 5.28 2.73
CA TYR A 18 4.14 5.36 2.07
C TYR A 18 5.27 5.65 3.04
N ALA A 19 5.05 6.57 3.98
CA ALA A 19 6.06 6.94 4.96
C ALA A 19 6.47 5.79 5.89
N PHE A 20 5.56 4.87 6.20
CA PHE A 20 5.75 3.79 7.19
C PHE A 20 5.91 2.39 6.60
N SER A 21 5.95 2.23 5.27
CA SER A 21 6.04 0.92 4.62
C SER A 21 7.36 0.76 3.88
N ASP A 22 7.90 -0.45 3.87
CA ASP A 22 9.00 -0.89 3.00
C ASP A 22 8.46 -1.52 1.71
N VAL A 23 7.34 -2.24 1.82
CA VAL A 23 6.68 -2.97 0.72
C VAL A 23 5.20 -2.60 0.67
N ALA A 24 4.63 -2.56 -0.53
CA ALA A 24 3.18 -2.59 -0.72
C ALA A 24 2.81 -3.67 -1.73
N ALA A 25 2.00 -4.64 -1.30
CA ALA A 25 1.43 -5.66 -2.17
C ALA A 25 -0.02 -5.27 -2.49
N ILE A 26 -0.31 -5.01 -3.76
CA ILE A 26 -1.56 -4.35 -4.17
C ILE A 26 -2.32 -5.12 -5.24
N TYR A 27 -3.61 -4.83 -5.35
CA TYR A 27 -4.46 -5.21 -6.47
C TYR A 27 -5.53 -4.12 -6.65
N PRO A 28 -5.81 -3.67 -7.89
CA PRO A 28 -6.72 -2.55 -8.12
C PRO A 28 -8.18 -2.93 -7.86
N ILE A 29 -8.84 -2.18 -6.97
CA ILE A 29 -10.29 -2.23 -6.75
C ILE A 29 -10.83 -0.85 -6.33
N THR A 30 -11.88 -0.38 -7.01
CA THR A 30 -12.58 0.87 -6.67
C THR A 30 -13.26 0.75 -5.31
N PRO A 31 -13.19 1.78 -4.42
CA PRO A 31 -12.59 3.10 -4.60
C PRO A 31 -11.16 3.23 -4.07
N SER A 32 -10.48 2.12 -3.73
CA SER A 32 -9.16 2.13 -3.10
C SER A 32 -7.97 2.20 -4.06
N SER A 33 -8.14 1.89 -5.35
CA SER A 33 -7.05 1.91 -6.34
C SER A 33 -6.18 3.19 -6.33
N PRO A 34 -6.75 4.41 -6.17
CA PRO A 34 -5.93 5.62 -6.19
C PRO A 34 -4.86 5.67 -5.09
N MET A 35 -5.04 4.97 -3.97
CA MET A 35 -4.00 4.90 -2.92
C MET A 35 -2.75 4.18 -3.42
N ALA A 36 -2.92 3.06 -4.14
CA ALA A 36 -1.83 2.29 -4.70
C ALA A 36 -1.15 3.04 -5.85
N GLU A 37 -1.94 3.66 -6.74
CA GLU A 37 -1.44 4.44 -7.89
C GLU A 37 -0.58 5.62 -7.44
N VAL A 38 -1.02 6.38 -6.44
CA VAL A 38 -0.26 7.51 -5.89
C VAL A 38 1.05 7.04 -5.24
N MET A 39 1.03 5.91 -4.52
CA MET A 39 2.26 5.36 -3.96
C MET A 39 3.23 4.88 -5.06
N ASP A 40 2.72 4.30 -6.14
CA ASP A 40 3.53 3.85 -7.28
C ASP A 40 4.22 5.03 -7.97
N GLU A 41 3.46 6.10 -8.19
CA GLU A 41 4.00 7.35 -8.72
C GLU A 41 5.11 7.93 -7.82
N TRP A 42 4.91 7.97 -6.50
CA TRP A 42 5.94 8.46 -5.57
C TRP A 42 7.19 7.57 -5.56
N SER A 43 7.03 6.25 -5.64
CA SER A 43 8.16 5.32 -5.72
C SER A 43 8.95 5.50 -7.01
N ALA A 44 8.26 5.61 -8.15
CA ALA A 44 8.86 5.87 -9.46
C ALA A 44 9.64 7.20 -9.49
N HIS A 45 9.13 8.23 -8.79
CA HIS A 45 9.82 9.51 -8.62
C HIS A 45 10.91 9.52 -7.53
N GLY A 46 11.20 8.37 -6.92
CA GLY A 46 12.29 8.23 -5.95
C GLY A 46 12.00 8.79 -4.56
N GLN A 47 10.72 9.06 -4.23
CA GLN A 47 10.32 9.53 -2.91
C GLN A 47 10.76 8.53 -1.85
N LYS A 48 11.33 9.00 -0.74
CA LYS A 48 11.80 8.13 0.34
C LYS A 48 10.76 8.03 1.45
N ASN A 49 10.59 6.82 1.97
CA ASN A 49 9.89 6.57 3.22
C ASN A 49 10.74 7.04 4.41
N LEU A 50 10.24 6.86 5.64
CA LEU A 50 10.95 7.28 6.87
C LEU A 50 12.26 6.51 7.12
N PHE A 51 12.46 5.39 6.42
CA PHE A 51 13.66 4.56 6.50
C PHE A 51 14.69 4.90 5.41
N GLY A 52 14.44 5.94 4.60
CA GLY A 52 15.37 6.40 3.57
C GLY A 52 15.36 5.58 2.28
N GLN A 53 14.34 4.74 2.07
CA GLN A 53 14.19 3.89 0.88
C GLN A 53 12.89 4.18 0.11
N THR A 54 12.85 3.85 -1.18
CA THR A 54 11.61 3.87 -1.97
C THR A 54 10.78 2.65 -1.63
N VAL A 55 9.46 2.80 -1.51
CA VAL A 55 8.58 1.67 -1.22
C VAL A 55 8.58 0.72 -2.41
N ARG A 56 8.84 -0.57 -2.17
CA ARG A 56 8.72 -1.59 -3.22
C ARG A 56 7.25 -1.94 -3.42
N ILE A 57 6.72 -1.63 -4.59
CA ILE A 57 5.32 -1.89 -4.92
C ILE A 57 5.25 -3.09 -5.86
N ALA A 58 4.33 -4.00 -5.59
CA ALA A 58 4.07 -5.17 -6.42
C ALA A 58 2.57 -5.32 -6.62
N GLU A 59 2.13 -5.36 -7.87
CA GLU A 59 0.78 -5.73 -8.26
C GLU A 59 0.67 -7.26 -8.38
N LEU A 60 -0.37 -7.83 -7.79
CA LEU A 60 -0.60 -9.27 -7.76
C LEU A 60 -1.77 -9.65 -8.69
N GLN A 61 -2.10 -10.94 -8.76
CA GLN A 61 -3.19 -11.44 -9.59
C GLN A 61 -4.59 -11.26 -9.00
N SER A 62 -4.68 -11.06 -7.68
CA SER A 62 -5.92 -10.81 -6.92
C SER A 62 -5.61 -10.29 -5.52
N GLU A 63 -6.61 -9.79 -4.80
CA GLU A 63 -6.47 -9.36 -3.40
C GLU A 63 -6.10 -10.53 -2.47
N GLY A 64 -6.54 -11.76 -2.78
CA GLY A 64 -6.08 -12.94 -2.04
C GLY A 64 -4.59 -13.20 -2.21
N GLY A 65 -4.06 -12.98 -3.43
CA GLY A 65 -2.63 -13.01 -3.71
C GLY A 65 -1.88 -11.87 -3.00
N ALA A 66 -2.42 -10.66 -3.03
CA ALA A 66 -1.87 -9.51 -2.32
C ALA A 66 -1.80 -9.77 -0.81
N ALA A 67 -2.85 -10.32 -0.19
CA ALA A 67 -2.87 -10.65 1.23
C ALA A 67 -1.82 -11.71 1.61
N GLY A 68 -1.66 -12.75 0.77
CA GLY A 68 -0.60 -13.74 0.97
C GLY A 68 0.80 -13.14 0.86
N ALA A 69 1.00 -12.22 -0.09
CA ALA A 69 2.26 -11.48 -0.22
C ALA A 69 2.50 -10.55 1.00
N VAL A 70 1.48 -9.89 1.52
CA VAL A 70 1.55 -9.12 2.77
C VAL A 70 1.99 -10.02 3.92
N HIS A 71 1.32 -11.17 4.10
CA HIS A 71 1.65 -12.13 5.17
C HIS A 71 3.12 -12.57 5.07
N GLY A 72 3.57 -13.01 3.90
CA GLY A 72 4.94 -13.45 3.69
C GLY A 72 5.98 -12.35 3.92
N SER A 73 5.70 -11.13 3.45
CA SER A 73 6.58 -9.98 3.60
C SER A 73 6.73 -9.53 5.07
N LEU A 74 5.62 -9.52 5.82
CA LEU A 74 5.63 -9.25 7.26
C LEU A 74 6.39 -10.34 8.02
N ALA A 75 6.14 -11.62 7.73
CA ALA A 75 6.84 -12.75 8.36
C ALA A 75 8.35 -12.73 8.08
N ALA A 76 8.76 -12.22 6.91
CA ALA A 76 10.16 -12.02 6.55
C ALA A 76 10.81 -10.76 7.16
N GLY A 77 10.04 -9.91 7.86
CA GLY A 77 10.54 -8.78 8.63
C GLY A 77 10.50 -7.41 7.94
N ALA A 78 9.68 -7.23 6.90
CA ALA A 78 9.51 -5.94 6.23
C ALA A 78 8.16 -5.29 6.60
N PHE A 79 8.15 -3.97 6.87
CA PHE A 79 6.89 -3.25 7.09
C PHE A 79 6.10 -3.21 5.79
N THR A 80 4.92 -3.85 5.78
CA THR A 80 4.18 -4.06 4.54
C THR A 80 2.75 -3.55 4.67
N THR A 81 2.31 -2.81 3.66
CA THR A 81 0.93 -2.31 3.56
C THR A 81 0.20 -2.88 2.34
N THR A 82 -1.11 -2.71 2.31
CA THR A 82 -1.96 -2.97 1.16
C THR A 82 -3.17 -2.03 1.19
N PHE A 83 -3.85 -1.88 0.05
CA PHE A 83 -5.09 -1.12 -0.06
C PHE A 83 -6.14 -1.99 -0.73
N THR A 84 -7.33 -2.06 -0.13
CA THR A 84 -8.43 -2.85 -0.66
C THR A 84 -9.77 -2.30 -0.17
N ALA A 85 -10.86 -2.78 -0.73
CA ALA A 85 -12.22 -2.46 -0.31
C ALA A 85 -13.19 -3.57 -0.73
N SER A 86 -14.37 -3.59 -0.12
CA SER A 86 -15.53 -4.38 -0.58
C SER A 86 -15.17 -5.86 -0.81
N GLN A 87 -15.32 -6.38 -2.03
CA GLN A 87 -15.06 -7.78 -2.39
C GLN A 87 -13.59 -8.15 -2.24
N GLY A 88 -12.69 -7.21 -2.50
CA GLY A 88 -11.26 -7.43 -2.34
C GLY A 88 -10.89 -7.75 -0.89
N LEU A 89 -11.49 -7.04 0.06
CA LEU A 89 -11.29 -7.30 1.48
C LEU A 89 -11.75 -8.71 1.88
N LEU A 90 -12.84 -9.21 1.31
CA LEU A 90 -13.32 -10.58 1.57
C LEU A 90 -12.29 -11.63 1.17
N LEU A 91 -11.56 -11.41 0.07
CA LEU A 91 -10.51 -12.32 -0.38
C LEU A 91 -9.26 -12.27 0.51
N MET A 92 -9.08 -11.21 1.29
CA MET A 92 -7.96 -11.09 2.23
C MET A 92 -8.23 -11.78 3.57
N ILE A 93 -9.50 -11.99 3.95
CA ILE A 93 -9.90 -12.56 5.25
C ILE A 93 -9.10 -13.82 5.64
N PRO A 94 -8.88 -14.82 4.75
CA PRO A 94 -8.14 -16.02 5.13
C PRO A 94 -6.70 -15.76 5.59
N ASN A 95 -6.01 -14.75 5.04
CA ASN A 95 -4.64 -14.37 5.43
C ASN A 95 -4.60 -13.41 6.63
N MET A 96 -5.75 -12.83 7.02
CA MET A 96 -5.85 -11.97 8.21
C MET A 96 -5.86 -12.77 9.52
N TYR A 97 -6.11 -14.09 9.44
CA TYR A 97 -6.00 -15.05 10.53
C TYR A 97 -4.70 -15.85 10.41
#